data_AF-A0A7V9B148-F1
#
_entry.id   AF-A0A7V9B148-F1
#
_cell.length_a   1.000
_cell.length_b   1.000
_cell.length_c   1.000
_cell.angle_alpha   90.00
_cell.angle_beta   90.00
_cell.angle_gamma   90.00
#
_symmetry.space_group_name_H-M   'P 1'
#
loop_
_entity.id
_entity.type
_entity.pdbx_description
1 polymer ?
#
loop_
_entity_poly.entity_id
_entity_poly.type
_entity_poly.pdbx_seq_one_letter_code
_entity_poly.pdbx_strand_id
1 'polypeptide(L)'
;MWINHHAIFRVMASVDQTVTFANGLLLMLVTAVPFATEIVAEFLTTDAASAGVALYAGLFALVSLAYNLLWWRVARRGRRLDPNHDPRATRTFSISLLLGLPLNLTAAAVAFWNPYTGFAICTTLWLFWSITPFDPLPNDRDE
;
A
#
# COMPACT_ATOMS: atom_id res chain seq x y z
N MET A 1 -6.23 1.56 2.08
CA MET A 1 -6.06 1.26 0.64
C MET A 1 -6.94 2.16 -0.22
N TRP A 2 -8.27 2.05 -0.14
CA TRP A 2 -9.19 2.87 -0.94
C TRP A 2 -8.96 4.39 -0.84
N ILE A 3 -8.73 4.91 0.36
CA ILE A 3 -8.48 6.34 0.59
C ILE A 3 -7.23 6.82 -0.17
N ASN A 4 -6.10 6.12 0.00
CA ASN A 4 -4.85 6.45 -0.69
C ASN A 4 -4.97 6.27 -2.21
N HIS A 5 -5.73 5.28 -2.69
CA HIS A 5 -6.03 5.13 -4.10
C HIS A 5 -6.80 6.35 -4.64
N HIS A 6 -7.92 6.72 -4.03
CA HIS A 6 -8.70 7.88 -4.46
C HIS A 6 -7.91 9.19 -4.40
N ALA A 7 -7.07 9.36 -3.38
CA ALA A 7 -6.17 10.50 -3.27
C ALA A 7 -5.23 10.61 -4.48
N ILE A 8 -4.63 9.52 -4.95
CA ILE A 8 -3.78 9.54 -6.16
C ILE A 8 -4.58 9.93 -7.40
N PHE A 9 -5.81 9.42 -7.55
CA PHE A 9 -6.67 9.75 -8.69
C PHE A 9 -7.13 11.22 -8.69
N ARG A 10 -7.23 11.87 -7.53
CA ARG A 10 -7.54 13.31 -7.43
C ARG A 10 -6.44 14.22 -7.96
N VAL A 11 -5.18 13.78 -7.99
CA VAL A 11 -4.04 14.59 -8.47
C VAL A 11 -3.78 14.39 -9.98
N MET A 12 -4.33 13.33 -10.57
CA MET A 12 -4.11 13.02 -11.97
C MET A 12 -5.04 13.83 -12.88
N ALA A 13 -4.47 14.66 -13.75
CA ALA A 13 -5.24 15.37 -14.78
C ALA A 13 -5.71 14.45 -15.93
N SER A 14 -5.12 13.26 -16.09
CA SER A 14 -5.52 12.29 -17.13
C SER A 14 -5.16 10.86 -16.74
N VAL A 15 -6.07 9.92 -16.98
CA VAL A 15 -5.83 8.47 -16.83
C VAL A 15 -5.23 7.90 -18.12
N ASP A 16 -4.19 7.08 -18.02
CA ASP A 16 -3.57 6.38 -19.15
C ASP A 16 -3.74 4.86 -19.02
N GLN A 17 -3.65 4.11 -20.11
CA GLN A 17 -3.88 2.65 -20.17
C GLN A 17 -2.97 1.87 -19.21
N THR A 18 -1.73 2.35 -18.98
CA THR A 18 -0.82 1.75 -17.98
C THR A 18 -1.27 1.97 -16.54
N VAL A 19 -1.89 3.12 -16.23
CA VAL A 19 -2.46 3.40 -14.90
C VAL A 19 -3.65 2.48 -14.65
N THR A 20 -4.48 2.27 -15.66
CA THR A 20 -5.60 1.31 -15.61
C THR A 20 -5.10 -0.12 -15.38
N PHE A 21 -4.02 -0.54 -16.03
CA PHE A 21 -3.41 -1.86 -15.81
C PHE A 21 -2.82 -2.02 -14.41
N ALA A 22 -2.10 -1.00 -13.90
CA ALA A 22 -1.56 -1.01 -12.54
C ALA A 22 -2.69 -1.03 -11.49
N ASN A 23 -3.78 -0.31 -11.74
CA ASN A 23 -4.98 -0.38 -10.92
C ASN A 23 -5.64 -1.76 -10.99
N GLY A 24 -5.74 -2.37 -12.17
CA GLY A 24 -6.24 -3.74 -12.32
C GLY A 24 -5.43 -4.74 -11.49
N LEU A 25 -4.10 -4.65 -11.53
CA LEU A 25 -3.22 -5.47 -10.70
C LEU A 25 -3.47 -5.22 -9.20
N LEU A 26 -3.63 -3.96 -8.80
CA LEU A 26 -3.95 -3.60 -7.42
C LEU A 26 -5.27 -4.25 -6.96
N LEU A 27 -6.33 -4.09 -7.76
CA LEU A 27 -7.65 -4.65 -7.46
C LEU A 27 -7.59 -6.18 -7.39
N MET A 28 -6.87 -6.82 -8.30
CA MET A 28 -6.63 -8.27 -8.28
C MET A 28 -5.98 -8.70 -6.96
N LEU A 29 -4.92 -8.03 -6.51
CA LEU A 29 -4.26 -8.36 -5.24
C LEU A 29 -5.17 -8.09 -4.04
N VAL A 30 -5.95 -7.02 -4.06
CA VAL A 30 -6.93 -6.71 -3.00
C VAL A 30 -7.99 -7.80 -2.88
N THR A 31 -8.44 -8.39 -3.99
CA THR A 31 -9.39 -9.51 -3.94
C THR A 31 -8.81 -10.79 -3.33
N ALA A 32 -7.49 -10.96 -3.32
CA ALA A 32 -6.81 -12.08 -2.67
C ALA A 32 -6.59 -11.88 -1.16
N VAL A 33 -6.81 -10.68 -0.63
CA VAL A 33 -6.60 -10.36 0.80
C VAL A 33 -7.47 -11.20 1.75
N PRO A 34 -8.79 -11.37 1.51
CA PRO A 34 -9.63 -12.20 2.38
C PRO A 34 -9.13 -13.65 2.46
N PHE A 35 -8.70 -14.22 1.33
CA PHE A 35 -8.13 -15.56 1.26
C PHE A 35 -6.84 -15.70 2.08
N ALA A 36 -5.89 -14.75 1.94
CA ALA A 36 -4.69 -14.76 2.75
C ALA A 36 -4.98 -14.57 4.25
N THR A 37 -6.02 -13.80 4.57
CA THR A 37 -6.46 -13.57 5.95
C THR A 37 -7.06 -14.85 6.57
N GLU A 38 -7.83 -15.60 5.79
CA GLU A 38 -8.38 -16.90 6.19
C GLU A 38 -7.27 -17.92 6.48
N ILE A 39 -6.25 -18.01 5.61
CA ILE A 39 -5.07 -18.85 5.84
C ILE A 39 -4.37 -18.48 7.15
N VAL A 40 -4.18 -17.19 7.43
CA VAL A 40 -3.59 -16.79 8.72
C VAL A 40 -4.49 -17.23 9.86
N ALA A 41 -5.80 -16.95 9.79
CA ALA A 41 -6.73 -17.31 10.88
C ALA A 41 -6.76 -18.81 11.18
N GLU A 42 -6.67 -19.66 10.15
CA GLU A 42 -6.70 -21.12 10.29
C GLU A 42 -5.36 -21.70 10.76
N PHE A 43 -4.24 -21.18 10.25
CA PHE A 43 -2.92 -21.78 10.48
C PHE A 43 -2.08 -21.08 11.55
N LEU A 44 -2.52 -19.95 12.14
CA LEU A 44 -1.73 -19.17 13.11
C LEU A 44 -1.31 -19.97 14.35
N THR A 45 -2.11 -20.94 14.78
CA THR A 45 -1.83 -21.77 15.96
C THR A 45 -1.19 -23.12 15.62
N THR A 46 -0.82 -23.34 14.35
CA THR A 46 -0.26 -24.60 13.85
C THR A 46 1.21 -24.43 13.49
N ASP A 47 1.91 -25.54 13.24
CA ASP A 47 3.30 -25.51 12.76
C ASP A 47 3.46 -24.80 11.39
N ALA A 48 2.35 -24.61 10.65
CA ALA A 48 2.32 -23.89 9.39
C ALA A 48 2.15 -22.36 9.53
N ALA A 49 2.09 -21.82 10.76
CA ALA A 49 1.87 -20.40 11.03
C ALA A 49 2.85 -19.48 10.29
N SER A 50 4.14 -19.84 10.26
CA SER A 50 5.17 -19.06 9.57
C SER A 50 4.89 -18.94 8.07
N ALA A 51 4.44 -20.02 7.43
CA ALA A 51 4.10 -20.01 6.00
C ALA A 51 2.84 -19.19 5.72
N GLY A 52 1.80 -19.30 6.56
CA GLY A 52 0.58 -18.52 6.44
C GLY A 52 0.82 -17.01 6.58
N VAL A 53 1.57 -16.60 7.61
CA VAL A 53 1.92 -15.19 7.83
C VAL A 53 2.87 -14.67 6.76
N ALA A 54 3.81 -15.49 6.27
CA ALA A 54 4.69 -15.11 5.15
C ALA A 54 3.90 -14.87 3.85
N LEU A 55 2.89 -15.71 3.56
CA LEU A 55 1.99 -15.52 2.42
C LEU A 55 1.19 -14.22 2.56
N TYR A 56 0.64 -13.96 3.74
CA TYR A 56 -0.09 -12.73 4.05
C TYR A 56 0.81 -11.48 3.88
N ALA A 57 1.97 -11.45 4.54
CA ALA A 57 2.92 -10.35 4.42
C ALA A 57 3.45 -10.17 2.99
N GLY A 58 3.67 -11.29 2.27
CA GLY A 58 4.06 -11.28 0.85
C GLY A 58 2.99 -10.65 -0.05
N LEU A 59 1.71 -10.94 0.21
CA LEU A 59 0.60 -10.29 -0.49
C LEU A 59 0.61 -8.77 -0.26
N PHE A 60 0.79 -8.31 0.99
CA PHE A 60 0.91 -6.88 1.29
C PHE A 60 2.16 -6.23 0.67
N ALA A 61 3.26 -6.97 0.54
CA ALA A 61 4.44 -6.51 -0.20
C ALA A 61 4.15 -6.35 -1.69
N LEU A 62 3.43 -7.30 -2.32
CA LEU A 62 2.99 -7.18 -3.72
C LEU A 62 2.05 -5.99 -3.92
N VAL A 63 1.13 -5.75 -2.98
CA VAL A 63 0.25 -4.59 -3.02
C VAL A 63 1.05 -3.28 -2.91
N SER A 64 2.04 -3.23 -2.01
CA SER A 64 2.95 -2.09 -1.88
C SER A 64 3.77 -1.84 -3.14
N LEU A 65 4.18 -2.91 -3.82
CA LEU A 65 4.86 -2.84 -5.12
C LEU A 65 3.94 -2.28 -6.21
N ALA A 66 2.69 -2.73 -6.28
CA ALA A 66 1.69 -2.22 -7.23
C ALA A 66 1.43 -0.72 -7.02
N TYR A 67 1.29 -0.27 -5.78
CA TYR A 67 1.19 1.16 -5.46
C TYR A 67 2.43 1.96 -5.86
N ASN A 68 3.63 1.42 -5.59
CA ASN A 68 4.88 2.07 -6.02
C ASN A 68 4.95 2.22 -7.53
N LEU A 69 4.58 1.18 -8.27
CA LEU A 69 4.58 1.22 -9.74
C LEU A 69 3.60 2.26 -10.27
N LEU A 70 2.40 2.32 -9.69
CA LEU A 70 1.39 3.32 -10.03
C LEU A 70 1.90 4.74 -9.75
N TRP A 71 2.45 4.97 -8.55
CA TRP A 71 2.95 6.27 -8.15
C TRP A 71 4.18 6.71 -8.94
N TRP A 72 5.14 5.83 -9.19
CA TRP A 72 6.32 6.12 -10.01
C TRP A 72 5.95 6.53 -11.44
N ARG A 73 4.90 5.91 -12.02
CA ARG A 73 4.37 6.31 -13.33
C ARG A 73 3.74 7.69 -13.31
N VAL A 74 2.98 8.00 -12.25
CA VAL A 74 2.36 9.33 -12.05
C VAL A 74 3.45 10.39 -11.85
N ALA A 75 4.42 10.16 -10.98
CA ALA A 75 5.53 11.07 -10.69
C ALA A 75 6.45 11.30 -11.91
N ARG A 76 6.79 10.25 -12.67
CA ARG A 76 7.59 10.40 -13.92
C ARG A 76 6.87 11.18 -15.01
N ARG A 77 5.54 11.22 -14.99
CA ARG A 77 4.72 12.02 -15.91
C ARG A 77 4.31 13.36 -15.31
N GLY A 78 5.09 13.90 -14.38
CA GLY A 78 4.83 15.14 -13.62
C GLY A 78 4.39 16.39 -14.40
N ARG A 79 4.41 16.37 -15.74
CA ARG A 79 3.81 17.40 -16.61
C ARG A 79 2.26 17.38 -16.66
N ARG A 80 1.58 16.42 -16.00
CA ARG A 80 0.11 16.30 -15.96
C ARG A 80 -0.46 16.21 -14.53
N LEU A 81 0.29 16.66 -13.54
CA LEU A 81 -0.23 16.81 -12.19
C LEU A 81 -1.00 18.14 -12.12
N ASP A 82 -2.07 18.19 -11.33
CA ASP A 82 -2.85 19.41 -11.11
C ASP A 82 -1.92 20.54 -10.62
N PRO A 83 -1.87 21.72 -11.27
CA PRO A 83 -1.03 22.85 -10.85
C PRO A 83 -1.19 23.25 -9.37
N ASN A 84 -2.33 22.94 -8.75
CA ASN A 84 -2.65 23.27 -7.36
C ASN A 84 -2.25 22.18 -6.34
N HIS A 85 -1.49 21.15 -6.73
CA HIS A 85 -1.08 20.10 -5.80
C HIS A 85 -0.03 20.60 -4.78
N ASP A 86 -0.05 20.11 -3.54
CA ASP A 86 1.03 20.39 -2.59
C ASP A 86 2.29 19.53 -2.90
N PRO A 87 3.43 20.15 -3.30
CA PRO A 87 4.67 19.42 -3.57
C PRO A 87 5.25 18.71 -2.33
N ARG A 88 4.92 19.18 -1.12
CA ARG A 88 5.38 18.56 0.14
C ARG A 88 4.56 17.31 0.45
N ALA A 89 3.23 17.39 0.37
CA ALA A 89 2.36 16.23 0.55
C ALA A 89 2.72 15.10 -0.44
N THR A 90 2.90 15.43 -1.73
CA THR A 90 3.27 14.45 -2.77
C THR A 90 4.64 13.80 -2.52
N ARG A 91 5.65 14.56 -2.04
CA ARG A 91 6.96 14.01 -1.67
C ARG A 91 6.87 13.10 -0.43
N THR A 92 6.14 13.50 0.60
CA THR A 92 5.93 12.69 1.81
C THR A 92 5.22 11.37 1.46
N PHE A 93 4.20 11.43 0.60
CA PHE A 93 3.51 10.24 0.13
C PHE A 93 4.42 9.32 -0.70
N SER A 94 5.26 9.89 -1.56
CA SER A 94 6.28 9.14 -2.33
C SER A 94 7.20 8.36 -1.40
N ILE A 95 7.72 9.01 -0.36
CA ILE A 95 8.62 8.41 0.63
C ILE A 95 7.89 7.32 1.40
N SER A 96 6.66 7.59 1.83
CA SER A 96 5.85 6.63 2.56
C SER A 96 5.60 5.37 1.72
N LEU A 97 5.21 5.51 0.45
CA LEU A 97 5.02 4.37 -0.46
C LEU A 97 6.32 3.58 -0.66
N LEU A 98 7.43 4.28 -0.89
CA LEU A 98 8.76 3.67 -1.02
C LEU A 98 9.18 2.90 0.23
N LEU A 99 8.85 3.40 1.43
CA LEU A 99 9.10 2.74 2.71
C LEU A 99 8.15 1.56 2.95
N GLY A 100 6.94 1.58 2.40
CA GLY A 100 5.97 0.50 2.52
C GLY A 100 6.48 -0.84 1.97
N LEU A 101 7.23 -0.83 0.86
CA LEU A 101 7.80 -2.05 0.27
C LEU A 101 8.83 -2.75 1.19
N PRO A 102 9.94 -2.11 1.62
CA PRO A 102 10.91 -2.74 2.50
C PRO A 102 10.31 -3.10 3.85
N LEU A 103 9.39 -2.29 4.40
CA LEU A 103 8.73 -2.60 5.67
C LEU A 103 7.89 -3.89 5.60
N ASN A 104 7.09 -4.06 4.53
CA ASN A 104 6.32 -5.29 4.34
C ASN A 104 7.23 -6.49 4.04
N LEU A 105 8.34 -6.30 3.31
CA LEU A 105 9.34 -7.36 3.10
C LEU A 105 10.04 -7.77 4.40
N THR A 106 10.37 -6.80 5.26
CA THR A 106 10.93 -7.11 6.57
C THR A 106 9.93 -7.83 7.46
N ALA A 107 8.63 -7.48 7.38
CA ALA A 107 7.59 -8.19 8.11
C ALA A 107 7.45 -9.64 7.64
N ALA A 108 7.53 -9.86 6.32
CA ALA A 108 7.55 -11.20 5.72
C ALA A 108 8.79 -12.00 6.14
N ALA A 109 9.97 -11.37 6.19
CA ALA A 109 11.19 -12.01 6.65
C ALA A 109 11.10 -12.38 8.15
N VAL A 110 10.64 -11.44 8.99
CA VAL A 110 10.46 -11.65 10.44
C VAL A 110 9.45 -12.77 10.74
N ALA A 111 8.42 -12.94 9.90
CA ALA A 111 7.43 -14.00 10.05
C ALA A 111 8.02 -15.42 10.02
N PHE A 112 9.17 -15.63 9.37
CA PHE A 112 9.84 -16.94 9.37
C PHE A 112 10.43 -17.32 10.73
N TRP A 113 10.85 -16.34 11.54
CA TRP A 113 11.35 -16.59 12.89
C TRP A 113 10.25 -16.58 13.93
N ASN A 114 9.31 -15.65 13.82
CA ASN A 114 8.18 -15.55 14.72
C ASN A 114 6.94 -15.02 13.99
N PRO A 115 5.95 -15.88 13.69
CA PRO A 115 4.76 -15.51 12.94
C PRO A 115 3.93 -14.44 13.67
N TYR A 116 3.90 -14.45 15.00
CA TYR A 116 3.16 -13.46 15.79
C TYR A 116 3.74 -12.06 15.63
N THR A 117 5.08 -11.92 15.62
CA THR A 117 5.73 -10.63 15.43
C THR A 117 5.53 -10.12 14.00
N GLY A 118 5.64 -10.99 13.00
CA GLY A 118 5.34 -10.64 11.60
C GLY A 118 3.91 -10.13 11.42
N PHE A 119 2.95 -10.83 12.01
CA PHE A 119 1.54 -10.43 12.00
C PHE A 119 1.29 -9.11 12.75
N ALA A 120 1.91 -8.93 13.92
CA ALA A 120 1.81 -7.69 14.69
C ALA A 120 2.37 -6.47 13.93
N ILE A 121 3.51 -6.64 13.24
CA ILE A 121 4.10 -5.59 12.40
C ILE A 121 3.16 -5.23 11.25
N CYS A 122 2.64 -6.22 10.51
CA CYS A 122 1.69 -5.98 9.43
C CYS A 122 0.44 -5.22 9.90
N THR A 123 -0.10 -5.62 11.06
CA THR A 123 -1.28 -4.97 11.66
C THR A 123 -0.99 -3.54 12.09
N THR A 124 0.16 -3.31 12.72
CA THR A 124 0.59 -1.98 13.18
C THR A 124 0.81 -1.03 12.00
N LEU A 125 1.47 -1.51 10.94
CA LEU A 125 1.64 -0.74 9.72
C LEU A 125 0.29 -0.39 9.12
N TRP A 126 -0.62 -1.35 9.00
CA TRP A 126 -1.95 -1.10 8.46
C TRP A 126 -2.70 -0.01 9.25
N LEU A 127 -2.65 -0.06 10.59
CA LEU A 127 -3.25 0.96 11.47
C LEU A 127 -2.62 2.34 11.26
N PHE A 128 -1.28 2.41 11.28
CA PHE A 128 -0.54 3.65 11.04
C PHE A 128 -1.00 4.33 9.75
N TRP A 129 -1.02 3.57 8.64
CA TRP A 129 -1.43 4.06 7.33
C TRP A 129 -2.92 4.40 7.22
N SER A 130 -3.78 3.81 8.06
CA SER A 130 -5.19 4.17 8.14
C SER A 130 -5.42 5.50 8.85
N ILE A 131 -4.54 5.87 9.81
CA ILE A 131 -4.64 7.10 10.60
C ILE A 131 -3.94 8.27 9.90
N THR A 132 -2.98 7.98 9.02
CA THR A 132 -2.28 8.99 8.21
C THR A 132 -2.72 8.93 6.74
N PRO A 133 -3.98 9.27 6.40
CA PRO A 133 -4.41 9.31 5.02
C PRO A 133 -3.65 10.41 4.26
N PHE A 134 -3.30 10.12 3.03
CA PHE A 134 -2.73 11.12 2.13
C PHE A 134 -3.84 12.04 1.62
N ASP A 135 -3.75 13.34 1.93
CA ASP A 135 -4.53 14.38 1.24
C ASP A 135 -3.59 15.19 0.33
N PRO A 136 -3.79 15.14 -0.99
CA PRO A 136 -2.95 15.87 -1.94
C PRO A 136 -3.31 17.35 -2.08
N LEU A 137 -4.47 17.77 -1.56
CA LEU A 137 -4.93 19.15 -1.65
C LEU A 137 -4.55 19.93 -0.39
N PRO A 138 -4.28 21.25 -0.51
CA PRO A 138 -4.11 22.11 0.64
C PRO A 138 -5.31 22.01 1.58
N ASN A 139 -5.08 22.01 2.89
CA ASN A 139 -6.16 22.13 3.88
C ASN A 139 -6.62 23.59 3.90
N ASP A 140 -7.48 23.98 2.97
CA ASP A 140 -8.12 25.29 2.87
C ASP A 140 -9.56 25.29 3.44
N ARG A 141 -9.90 24.28 4.25
CA ARG A 141 -11.24 24.14 4.88
C ARG A 141 -11.37 24.79 6.26
N ASP A 142 -10.43 25.67 6.62
CA ASP A 142 -10.47 26.44 7.86
C ASP A 142 -10.88 27.92 7.62
N GLU A 143 -11.76 28.18 6.65
CA GLU A 143 -12.49 29.45 6.50
C GLU A 143 -14.02 29.25 6.64
#